data_AF-A0A420EVR9-F1
#
_entry.id   AF-A0A420EVR9-F1
#
_cell.length_a   1.000
_cell.length_b   1.000
_cell.length_c   1.000
_cell.angle_alpha   90.00
_cell.angle_beta   90.00
_cell.angle_gamma   90.00
#
_symmetry.space_group_name_H-M   'P 1'
#
loop_
_entity.id
_entity.type
_entity.pdbx_description
1 polymer ?
#
loop_
_entity_poly.entity_id
_entity_poly.type
_entity_poly.pdbx_seq_one_letter_code
_entity_poly.pdbx_strand_id
1 'polypeptide(L)'
;MPKALPMTHTEDLHQRASVILGAALEHAATAVAVGDFTRAATAAQQLAQYAGHVQTAVVRDALAAGADWWQFGEFLGLHPQAAYEQYCGVAEGLHPPAQQQPRLAVVCTAGLVAEHDQDDEHGIDLDDLGDDHSLTQDPTVMRLRQAADLLDEDVWITVRLPGDYEGADDLDEGTAVRRWTTVVTHPDELGWLREALQLLAGTGREDIDDLEPL
;
A
#
# COMPACT_ATOMS: atom_id res chain seq x y z
N MET A 1 -37.04 2.88 26.72
CA MET A 1 -35.71 2.90 27.37
C MET A 1 -34.67 2.96 26.26
N PRO A 2 -33.82 4.00 26.20
CA PRO A 2 -32.76 4.04 25.19
C PRO A 2 -31.82 2.85 25.42
N LYS A 3 -31.56 2.09 24.35
CA LYS A 3 -30.61 0.98 24.36
C LYS A 3 -29.22 1.61 24.55
N ALA A 4 -28.46 1.17 25.56
CA ALA A 4 -27.09 1.64 25.73
C ALA A 4 -26.31 1.39 24.44
N LEU A 5 -25.57 2.40 23.97
CA LEU A 5 -24.70 2.23 22.81
C LEU A 5 -23.63 1.17 23.16
N PRO A 6 -23.26 0.31 22.21
CA PRO A 6 -22.18 -0.64 22.43
C PRO A 6 -20.89 0.12 22.76
N MET A 7 -20.21 -0.31 23.83
CA MET A 7 -18.92 0.23 24.27
C MET A 7 -17.89 0.04 23.15
N THR A 8 -17.11 1.09 22.88
CA THR A 8 -16.05 1.06 21.86
C THR A 8 -14.82 0.30 22.36
N HIS A 9 -13.98 -0.18 21.45
CA HIS A 9 -12.73 -0.85 21.81
C HIS A 9 -11.74 0.09 22.49
N THR A 10 -11.72 1.37 22.11
CA THR A 10 -10.92 2.41 22.76
C THR A 10 -11.40 2.71 24.17
N GLU A 11 -12.72 2.74 24.40
CA GLU A 11 -13.30 2.92 25.74
C GLU A 11 -13.00 1.72 26.66
N ASP A 12 -13.14 0.49 26.16
CA ASP A 12 -12.77 -0.73 26.87
C ASP A 12 -11.27 -0.79 27.21
N LEU A 13 -10.41 -0.40 26.27
CA LEU A 13 -8.97 -0.34 26.50
C LEU A 13 -8.62 0.73 27.54
N HIS A 14 -9.26 1.90 27.48
CA HIS A 14 -9.06 2.97 28.45
C HIS A 14 -9.39 2.51 29.87
N GLN A 15 -10.53 1.84 30.06
CA GLN A 15 -10.93 1.31 31.38
C GLN A 15 -9.92 0.30 31.94
N ARG A 16 -9.36 -0.56 31.08
CA ARG A 16 -8.41 -1.61 31.49
C ARG A 16 -6.99 -1.09 31.72
N ALA A 17 -6.57 -0.04 31.00
CA ALA A 17 -5.16 0.34 30.90
C ALA A 17 -4.79 1.67 31.57
N SER A 18 -5.77 2.52 31.92
CA SER A 18 -5.50 3.89 32.40
C SER A 18 -4.52 3.98 33.58
N VAL A 19 -4.72 3.14 34.61
CA VAL A 19 -3.85 3.08 35.80
C VAL A 19 -2.44 2.56 35.46
N ILE A 20 -2.36 1.58 34.54
CA ILE A 20 -1.10 0.94 34.16
C ILE A 20 -0.23 1.89 33.32
N LEU A 21 -0.84 2.64 32.40
CA LEU A 21 -0.17 3.62 31.54
C LEU A 21 0.42 4.79 32.34
N GLY A 22 -0.36 5.34 33.28
CA GLY A 22 0.13 6.42 34.16
C GLY A 22 1.35 5.98 34.99
N ALA A 23 1.29 4.77 35.56
CA ALA A 23 2.38 4.22 36.37
C ALA A 23 3.63 3.89 35.53
N ALA A 24 3.48 3.45 34.28
CA ALA A 24 4.61 3.06 33.44
C ALA A 24 5.54 4.24 33.09
N LEU A 25 4.98 5.42 32.78
CA LEU A 25 5.77 6.63 32.52
C LEU A 25 6.54 7.09 33.76
N GLU A 26 5.89 7.09 34.91
CA GLU A 26 6.50 7.49 36.19
C GLU A 26 7.60 6.50 36.63
N HIS A 27 7.38 5.19 36.43
CA HIS A 27 8.38 4.17 36.68
C HIS A 27 9.60 4.30 35.75
N ALA A 28 9.39 4.61 34.46
CA ALA A 28 10.48 4.86 33.53
C ALA A 28 11.34 6.05 33.98
N ALA A 29 10.70 7.18 34.31
CA ALA A 29 11.39 8.39 34.77
C ALA A 29 12.16 8.16 36.08
N THR A 30 11.54 7.47 37.05
CA THR A 30 12.16 7.16 38.34
C THR A 30 13.35 6.20 38.17
N ALA A 31 13.21 5.19 37.32
CA ALA A 31 14.29 4.24 37.03
C ALA A 31 15.49 4.92 36.38
N VAL A 32 15.28 5.83 35.43
CA VAL A 32 16.35 6.64 34.84
C VAL A 32 17.03 7.52 35.90
N ALA A 33 16.26 8.17 36.78
CA ALA A 33 16.80 9.06 37.82
C ALA A 33 17.75 8.36 38.80
N VAL A 34 17.57 7.04 39.02
CA VAL A 34 18.45 6.23 39.89
C VAL A 34 19.46 5.37 39.11
N GLY A 35 19.54 5.52 37.78
CA GLY A 35 20.47 4.78 36.92
C GLY A 35 20.09 3.33 36.63
N ASP A 36 18.85 2.91 36.88
CA ASP A 36 18.34 1.57 36.57
C ASP A 36 17.76 1.50 35.16
N PHE A 37 18.65 1.45 34.16
CA PHE A 37 18.26 1.45 32.75
C PHE A 37 17.49 0.20 32.32
N THR A 38 17.67 -0.93 32.99
CA THR A 38 16.91 -2.16 32.71
C THR A 38 15.43 -1.99 33.04
N ARG A 39 15.13 -1.37 34.20
CA ARG A 39 13.75 -1.04 34.56
C ARG A 39 13.16 0.03 33.64
N ALA A 40 13.94 1.05 33.27
CA ALA A 40 13.51 2.06 32.32
C ALA A 40 13.16 1.45 30.95
N ALA A 41 14.00 0.54 30.43
CA ALA A 41 13.76 -0.15 29.17
C ALA A 41 12.51 -1.05 29.22
N THR A 42 12.31 -1.78 30.31
CA THR A 42 11.10 -2.60 30.51
C THR A 42 9.83 -1.74 30.50
N ALA A 43 9.84 -0.59 31.19
CA ALA A 43 8.71 0.32 31.20
C ALA A 43 8.45 0.95 29.83
N ALA A 44 9.50 1.32 29.09
CA ALA A 44 9.39 1.79 27.71
C ALA A 44 8.79 0.72 26.77
N GLN A 45 9.18 -0.55 26.92
CA GLN A 45 8.61 -1.64 26.15
C GLN A 45 7.12 -1.85 26.45
N GLN A 46 6.70 -1.73 27.71
CA GLN A 46 5.29 -1.78 28.08
C GLN A 46 4.50 -0.64 27.42
N LEU A 47 5.03 0.59 27.43
CA LEU A 47 4.40 1.73 26.75
C LEU A 47 4.25 1.49 25.23
N ALA A 48 5.28 0.94 24.58
CA ALA A 48 5.23 0.61 23.16
C ALA A 48 4.16 -0.46 22.85
N GLN A 49 4.04 -1.50 23.68
CA GLN A 49 2.99 -2.51 23.55
C GLN A 49 1.59 -1.89 23.68
N TYR A 50 1.39 -1.02 24.68
CA TYR A 50 0.13 -0.32 24.87
C TYR A 50 -0.21 0.60 23.69
N ALA A 51 0.77 1.32 23.14
CA ALA A 51 0.56 2.13 21.95
C ALA A 51 0.05 1.28 20.76
N GLY A 52 0.62 0.10 20.54
CA GLY A 52 0.12 -0.85 19.53
C GLY A 52 -1.31 -1.33 19.79
N HIS A 53 -1.69 -1.55 21.05
CA HIS A 53 -3.07 -1.88 21.41
C HIS A 53 -4.04 -0.73 21.17
N VAL A 54 -3.65 0.50 21.48
CA VAL A 54 -4.45 1.70 21.20
C VAL A 54 -4.67 1.85 19.70
N GLN A 55 -3.61 1.74 18.90
CA GLN A 55 -3.71 1.79 17.44
C GLN A 55 -4.69 0.74 16.91
N THR A 56 -4.57 -0.52 17.36
CA THR A 56 -5.49 -1.60 16.98
C THR A 56 -6.95 -1.30 17.37
N ALA A 57 -7.17 -0.74 18.56
CA ALA A 57 -8.50 -0.38 19.04
C ALA A 57 -9.12 0.75 18.22
N VAL A 58 -8.35 1.79 17.89
CA VAL A 58 -8.77 2.90 17.03
C VAL A 58 -9.17 2.39 15.64
N VAL A 59 -8.37 1.50 15.05
CA VAL A 59 -8.69 0.88 13.76
C VAL A 59 -10.04 0.18 13.83
N ARG A 60 -10.24 -0.68 14.83
CA ARG A 60 -11.51 -1.41 14.99
C ARG A 60 -12.71 -0.49 15.16
N ASP A 61 -12.56 0.56 15.95
CA ASP A 61 -13.64 1.52 16.18
C ASP A 61 -13.96 2.33 14.91
N ALA A 62 -12.94 2.75 14.16
CA ALA A 62 -13.13 3.46 12.89
C ALA A 62 -13.86 2.60 11.86
N LEU A 63 -13.44 1.34 11.71
CA LEU A 63 -14.07 0.40 10.78
C LEU A 63 -15.49 0.02 11.25
N ALA A 64 -15.71 -0.17 12.55
CA ALA A 64 -17.04 -0.42 13.12
C ALA A 64 -17.98 0.80 12.95
N ALA A 65 -17.43 2.02 12.89
CA ALA A 65 -18.15 3.23 12.56
C ALA A 65 -18.43 3.38 11.05
N GLY A 66 -17.95 2.45 10.22
CA GLY A 66 -18.21 2.40 8.78
C GLY A 66 -17.13 3.05 7.91
N ALA A 67 -15.95 3.33 8.46
CA ALA A 67 -14.82 3.80 7.63
C ALA A 67 -14.39 2.71 6.64
N ASP A 68 -14.14 3.08 5.39
CA ASP A 68 -13.50 2.21 4.41
C ASP A 68 -11.97 2.41 4.39
N TRP A 69 -11.25 1.66 3.54
CA TRP A 69 -9.79 1.73 3.48
C TRP A 69 -9.26 3.05 2.93
N TRP A 70 -10.09 3.79 2.19
CA TRP A 70 -9.72 5.08 1.62
C TRP A 70 -9.75 6.17 2.67
N GLN A 71 -10.86 6.26 3.41
CA GLN A 71 -10.98 7.16 4.56
C GLN A 71 -9.93 6.84 5.62
N PHE A 72 -9.65 5.56 5.83
CA PHE A 72 -8.64 5.15 6.79
C PHE A 72 -7.21 5.51 6.36
N GLY A 73 -6.90 5.37 5.06
CA GLY A 73 -5.64 5.86 4.49
C GLY A 73 -5.47 7.36 4.71
N GLU A 74 -6.52 8.16 4.43
CA GLU A 74 -6.51 9.61 4.67
C GLU A 74 -6.25 9.97 6.13
N PHE A 75 -6.94 9.30 7.08
CA PHE A 75 -6.76 9.56 8.51
C PHE A 75 -5.35 9.27 9.01
N LEU A 76 -4.65 8.32 8.38
CA LEU A 76 -3.30 7.91 8.77
C LEU A 76 -2.20 8.55 7.92
N GLY A 77 -2.55 9.29 6.86
CA GLY A 77 -1.59 9.77 5.87
C GLY A 77 -0.90 8.62 5.13
N LEU A 78 -1.63 7.55 4.83
CA LEU A 78 -1.15 6.34 4.17
C LEU A 78 -1.87 6.12 2.84
N HIS A 79 -1.17 5.45 1.91
CA HIS A 79 -1.82 4.88 0.73
C HIS A 79 -2.93 3.89 1.14
N PRO A 80 -4.10 3.87 0.50
CA PRO A 80 -5.19 2.94 0.87
C PRO A 80 -4.76 1.47 0.87
N GLN A 81 -3.87 1.08 -0.05
CA GLN A 81 -3.29 -0.26 -0.07
C GLN A 81 -2.40 -0.55 1.17
N ALA A 82 -1.66 0.43 1.66
CA ALA A 82 -0.87 0.29 2.89
C ALA A 82 -1.76 0.14 4.12
N ALA A 83 -2.84 0.92 4.20
CA ALA A 83 -3.85 0.76 5.24
C ALA A 83 -4.48 -0.64 5.23
N TYR A 84 -4.85 -1.14 4.04
CA TYR A 84 -5.38 -2.49 3.89
C TYR A 84 -4.38 -3.56 4.35
N GLU A 85 -3.15 -3.56 3.85
CA GLU A 85 -2.17 -4.60 4.18
C GLU A 85 -1.79 -4.61 5.67
N GLN A 86 -1.73 -3.43 6.30
CA GLN A 86 -1.38 -3.31 7.70
C GLN A 86 -2.50 -3.80 8.62
N TYR A 87 -3.77 -3.65 8.22
CA TYR A 87 -4.91 -3.81 9.13
C TYR A 87 -6.01 -4.76 8.64
N CYS A 88 -5.89 -5.41 7.48
CA CYS A 88 -6.92 -6.31 6.97
C CYS A 88 -7.26 -7.46 7.95
N GLY A 89 -6.27 -7.90 8.74
CA GLY A 89 -6.47 -8.93 9.77
C GLY A 89 -7.37 -8.52 10.94
N VAL A 90 -7.65 -7.22 11.12
CA VAL A 90 -8.61 -6.73 12.13
C VAL A 90 -9.96 -6.35 11.55
N ALA A 91 -10.10 -6.43 10.22
CA ALA A 91 -11.20 -5.91 9.42
C ALA A 91 -11.88 -7.01 8.62
N GLU A 92 -12.42 -8.02 9.32
CA GLU A 92 -13.09 -9.14 8.68
C GLU A 92 -14.25 -8.65 7.80
N GLY A 93 -14.23 -9.02 6.53
CA GLY A 93 -15.33 -8.78 5.59
C GLY A 93 -15.25 -7.47 4.79
N LEU A 94 -14.25 -6.60 5.01
CA LEU A 94 -14.04 -5.46 4.11
C LEU A 94 -13.27 -5.87 2.87
N HIS A 95 -13.81 -5.51 1.71
CA HIS A 95 -13.16 -5.68 0.42
C HIS A 95 -11.85 -4.87 0.35
N PRO A 96 -10.81 -5.34 -0.37
CA PRO A 96 -9.59 -4.57 -0.60
C PRO A 96 -9.87 -3.26 -1.36
N PRO A 97 -8.97 -2.25 -1.29
CA PRO A 97 -9.20 -0.92 -1.87
C PRO A 97 -9.60 -0.94 -3.34
N ALA A 98 -8.97 -1.79 -4.15
CA ALA A 98 -9.27 -1.95 -5.58
C ALA A 98 -10.70 -2.47 -5.85
N GLN A 99 -11.25 -3.29 -4.95
CA GLN A 99 -12.64 -3.74 -5.05
C GLN A 99 -13.63 -2.69 -4.54
N GLN A 100 -13.21 -1.83 -3.60
CA GLN A 100 -14.04 -0.72 -3.09
C GLN A 100 -14.16 0.42 -4.12
N GLN A 101 -13.10 0.73 -4.87
CA GLN A 101 -13.10 1.73 -5.94
C GLN A 101 -12.52 1.13 -7.24
N PRO A 102 -13.28 0.27 -7.96
CA PRO A 102 -12.79 -0.37 -9.18
C PRO A 102 -12.38 0.63 -10.27
N ARG A 103 -12.99 1.83 -10.27
CA ARG A 103 -12.68 2.91 -11.20
C ARG A 103 -11.30 3.54 -10.98
N LEU A 104 -10.64 3.26 -9.86
CA LEU A 104 -9.29 3.74 -9.50
C LEU A 104 -8.28 2.59 -9.44
N ALA A 105 -8.73 1.36 -9.68
CA ALA A 105 -7.87 0.20 -9.64
C ALA A 105 -6.91 0.21 -10.83
N VAL A 106 -5.71 -0.31 -10.62
CA VAL A 106 -4.69 -0.58 -11.64
C VAL A 106 -4.08 -1.95 -11.38
N VAL A 107 -3.60 -2.58 -12.44
CA VAL A 107 -2.85 -3.84 -12.37
C VAL A 107 -1.37 -3.50 -12.45
N CYS A 108 -0.60 -3.95 -11.46
CA CYS A 108 0.84 -3.84 -11.46
C CYS A 108 1.45 -5.23 -11.65
N THR A 109 2.47 -5.29 -12.51
CA THR A 109 3.25 -6.49 -12.78
C THR A 109 4.72 -6.16 -12.53
N ALA A 110 5.46 -7.07 -11.92
CA ALA A 110 6.90 -6.92 -11.72
C ALA A 110 7.64 -8.19 -12.13
N GLY A 111 8.84 -8.00 -12.67
CA GLY A 111 9.78 -9.06 -13.04
C GLY A 111 11.22 -8.57 -12.99
N LEU A 112 12.19 -9.45 -13.25
CA LEU A 112 13.61 -9.11 -13.23
C LEU A 112 14.04 -8.46 -14.55
N VAL A 113 14.94 -7.48 -14.50
CA VAL A 113 15.42 -6.75 -15.70
C VAL A 113 16.11 -7.65 -16.72
N ALA A 114 16.81 -8.70 -16.28
CA ALA A 114 17.42 -9.67 -17.19
C ALA A 114 16.38 -10.46 -18.04
N GLU A 115 15.10 -10.42 -17.65
CA GLU A 115 13.98 -11.10 -18.32
C GLU A 115 13.06 -10.11 -19.07
N HIS A 116 13.46 -8.84 -19.20
CA HIS A 116 12.61 -7.76 -19.75
C HIS A 116 12.89 -7.48 -21.24
N ASP A 117 12.26 -8.28 -22.11
CA ASP A 117 11.98 -7.92 -23.53
C ASP A 117 10.47 -7.65 -23.71
N GLN A 118 9.81 -7.09 -22.69
CA GLN A 118 8.38 -6.80 -22.77
C GLN A 118 8.19 -5.47 -23.50
N ASP A 119 7.60 -5.54 -24.70
CA ASP A 119 7.22 -4.37 -25.48
C ASP A 119 6.16 -3.52 -24.72
N ASP A 120 6.05 -2.26 -25.12
CA ASP A 120 5.07 -1.25 -24.66
C ASP A 120 3.60 -1.74 -24.57
N GLU A 121 3.29 -2.86 -25.22
CA GLU A 121 2.00 -3.54 -25.20
C GLU A 121 1.60 -4.10 -23.83
N HIS A 122 2.56 -4.25 -22.90
CA HIS A 122 2.33 -4.87 -21.58
C HIS A 122 2.06 -3.88 -20.44
N GLY A 123 2.17 -2.58 -20.69
CA GLY A 123 1.94 -1.49 -19.74
C GLY A 123 2.99 -0.39 -19.90
N ILE A 124 2.93 0.62 -19.03
CA ILE A 124 3.99 1.63 -18.91
C ILE A 124 4.88 1.27 -17.73
N ASP A 125 6.19 1.51 -17.85
CA ASP A 125 7.09 1.42 -16.71
C ASP A 125 6.66 2.43 -15.63
N LEU A 126 6.60 1.97 -14.39
CA LEU A 126 6.30 2.81 -13.24
C LEU A 126 7.31 3.97 -13.13
N ASP A 127 8.56 3.78 -13.53
CA ASP A 127 9.58 4.84 -13.50
C ASP A 127 9.27 6.00 -14.47
N ASP A 128 8.48 5.76 -15.52
CA ASP A 128 8.04 6.81 -16.45
C ASP A 128 6.91 7.68 -15.88
N LEU A 129 6.24 7.26 -14.81
CA LEU A 129 5.18 8.04 -14.14
C LEU A 129 5.74 9.12 -13.21
N GLY A 130 7.01 9.03 -12.85
CA GLY A 130 7.71 9.95 -11.95
C GLY A 130 7.55 9.60 -10.45
N ASP A 131 8.49 10.12 -9.65
CA ASP A 131 8.61 9.78 -8.22
C ASP A 131 7.41 10.22 -7.36
N ASP A 132 6.70 11.26 -7.81
CA ASP A 132 5.54 11.83 -7.11
C ASP A 132 4.24 11.05 -7.35
N HIS A 133 4.23 10.09 -8.30
CA HIS A 133 3.05 9.29 -8.58
C HIS A 133 2.69 8.39 -7.40
N SER A 134 1.40 8.26 -7.06
CA SER A 134 1.01 7.56 -5.82
C SER A 134 1.46 6.10 -5.77
N LEU A 135 1.56 5.46 -6.94
CA LEU A 135 2.02 4.07 -7.08
C LEU A 135 3.50 3.89 -6.69
N THR A 136 4.33 4.92 -6.80
CA THR A 136 5.72 4.88 -6.32
C THR A 136 5.78 4.71 -4.81
N GLN A 137 4.73 5.17 -4.10
CA GLN A 137 4.56 5.01 -2.65
C GLN A 137 3.69 3.79 -2.28
N ASP A 138 3.32 2.94 -3.25
CA ASP A 138 2.59 1.70 -2.97
C ASP A 138 3.48 0.75 -2.14
N PRO A 139 2.96 0.16 -1.05
CA PRO A 139 3.76 -0.70 -0.16
C PRO A 139 4.26 -1.98 -0.83
N THR A 140 3.59 -2.48 -1.87
CA THR A 140 4.07 -3.63 -2.62
C THR A 140 5.19 -3.21 -3.57
N VAL A 141 5.08 -2.07 -4.25
CA VAL A 141 6.17 -1.48 -5.04
C VAL A 141 7.42 -1.28 -4.19
N MET A 142 7.30 -0.60 -3.05
CA MET A 142 8.45 -0.34 -2.17
C MET A 142 9.13 -1.62 -1.70
N ARG A 143 8.36 -2.66 -1.36
CA ARG A 143 8.91 -3.96 -0.94
C ARG A 143 9.61 -4.69 -2.07
N LEU A 144 9.10 -4.62 -3.29
CA LEU A 144 9.73 -5.24 -4.45
C LEU A 144 11.06 -4.57 -4.76
N ARG A 145 11.10 -3.23 -4.80
CA ARG A 145 12.35 -2.47 -4.99
C ARG A 145 13.36 -2.76 -3.89
N GLN A 146 12.93 -2.76 -2.62
CA GLN A 146 13.80 -3.12 -1.49
C GLN A 146 14.33 -4.57 -1.60
N ALA A 147 13.51 -5.50 -2.08
CA ALA A 147 13.95 -6.89 -2.27
C ALA A 147 14.97 -7.01 -3.40
N ALA A 148 14.77 -6.28 -4.51
CA ALA A 148 15.72 -6.20 -5.62
C ALA A 148 17.07 -5.63 -5.15
N ASP A 149 17.05 -4.51 -4.40
CA ASP A 149 18.24 -3.91 -3.78
C ASP A 149 19.01 -4.90 -2.87
N LEU A 150 18.29 -5.69 -2.08
CA LEU A 150 18.90 -6.69 -1.18
C LEU A 150 19.55 -7.85 -1.93
N LEU A 151 19.08 -8.13 -3.15
CA LEU A 151 19.56 -9.20 -4.01
C LEU A 151 20.64 -8.72 -5.00
N ASP A 152 20.91 -7.41 -5.07
CA ASP A 152 21.76 -6.79 -6.11
C ASP A 152 21.24 -7.08 -7.52
N GLU A 153 19.91 -7.15 -7.65
CA GLU A 153 19.19 -7.37 -8.90
C GLU A 153 18.36 -6.13 -9.22
N ASP A 154 18.03 -5.93 -10.49
CA ASP A 154 17.16 -4.86 -10.94
C ASP A 154 15.76 -5.40 -11.28
N VAL A 155 14.72 -4.60 -11.03
CA VAL A 155 13.31 -4.98 -11.17
C VAL A 155 12.58 -3.94 -12.00
N TRP A 156 11.85 -4.38 -13.02
CA TRP A 156 10.90 -3.54 -13.74
C TRP A 156 9.52 -3.68 -13.10
N ILE A 157 8.74 -2.60 -13.11
CA ILE A 157 7.36 -2.63 -12.63
C ILE A 157 6.47 -1.96 -13.67
N THR A 158 5.67 -2.74 -14.40
CA THR A 158 4.71 -2.18 -15.35
C THR A 158 3.35 -1.95 -14.71
N VAL A 159 2.70 -0.86 -15.12
CA VAL A 159 1.38 -0.45 -14.65
C VAL A 159 0.41 -0.41 -15.83
N ARG A 160 -0.82 -0.93 -15.63
CA ARG A 160 -1.89 -0.87 -16.64
C ARG A 160 -3.28 -0.71 -16.02
N LEU A 161 -4.23 -0.23 -16.84
CA LEU A 161 -5.63 -0.10 -16.46
C LEU A 161 -6.34 -1.48 -16.44
N PRO A 162 -7.33 -1.70 -15.55
CA PRO A 162 -8.10 -2.94 -15.53
C PRO A 162 -8.95 -3.09 -16.80
N GLY A 163 -8.84 -4.23 -17.47
CA GLY A 163 -9.64 -4.56 -18.65
C GLY A 163 -9.13 -3.99 -19.98
N ASP A 164 -7.99 -3.28 -19.99
CA ASP A 164 -7.42 -2.66 -21.19
C ASP A 164 -6.69 -3.63 -22.15
N TYR A 165 -7.00 -4.94 -22.15
CA TYR A 165 -6.61 -5.83 -23.26
C TYR A 165 -7.52 -7.06 -23.42
N GLU A 166 -7.86 -7.40 -24.67
CA GLU A 166 -8.63 -8.59 -25.09
C GLU A 166 -7.77 -9.85 -25.29
N GLY A 167 -6.45 -9.77 -25.10
CA GLY A 167 -5.57 -10.94 -25.03
C GLY A 167 -5.62 -11.56 -23.65
N ALA A 168 -5.61 -12.89 -23.58
CA ALA A 168 -5.27 -13.58 -22.34
C ALA A 168 -3.94 -13.03 -21.81
N ASP A 169 -3.71 -13.15 -20.51
CA ASP A 169 -2.38 -12.88 -19.94
C ASP A 169 -1.35 -13.80 -20.58
N ASP A 170 -0.77 -13.35 -21.69
CA ASP A 170 0.30 -14.02 -22.43
C ASP A 170 1.68 -13.70 -21.82
N LEU A 171 1.70 -13.12 -20.61
CA LEU A 171 2.90 -13.15 -19.79
C LEU A 171 3.14 -14.60 -19.40
N ASP A 172 4.15 -15.22 -20.02
CA ASP A 172 4.63 -16.53 -19.61
C ASP A 172 4.80 -16.55 -18.08
N GLU A 173 4.35 -17.64 -17.42
CA GLU A 173 4.46 -17.80 -15.96
C GLU A 173 5.89 -17.65 -15.44
N GLY A 174 6.90 -17.75 -16.31
CA GLY A 174 8.31 -17.56 -16.00
C GLY A 174 8.80 -16.10 -16.06
N THR A 175 8.06 -15.18 -16.66
CA THR A 175 8.51 -13.79 -16.90
C THR A 175 8.06 -12.82 -15.79
N ALA A 176 6.93 -13.13 -15.14
CA ALA A 176 6.40 -12.31 -14.06
C ALA A 176 6.75 -12.90 -12.69
N VAL A 177 7.57 -12.19 -11.92
CA VAL A 177 7.84 -12.53 -10.52
C VAL A 177 6.61 -12.29 -9.66
N ARG A 178 5.86 -11.22 -9.92
CA ARG A 178 4.67 -10.87 -9.15
C ARG A 178 3.68 -10.05 -9.95
N ARG A 179 2.40 -10.34 -9.75
CA ARG A 179 1.30 -9.51 -10.23
C ARG A 179 0.29 -9.24 -9.13
N TRP A 180 -0.22 -8.02 -9.06
CA TRP A 180 -1.20 -7.61 -8.06
C TRP A 180 -2.09 -6.48 -8.59
N THR A 181 -3.17 -6.22 -7.87
CA THR A 181 -4.04 -5.08 -8.11
C THR A 181 -3.89 -4.11 -6.96
N THR A 182 -3.71 -2.83 -7.29
CA THR A 182 -3.68 -1.72 -6.34
C THR A 182 -4.54 -0.57 -6.88
N VAL A 183 -4.48 0.61 -6.29
CA VAL A 183 -5.27 1.79 -6.67
C VAL A 183 -4.37 3.01 -6.80
N VAL A 184 -4.72 3.95 -7.68
CA VAL A 184 -4.17 5.32 -7.65
C VAL A 184 -4.96 6.18 -6.66
N THR A 185 -4.34 7.20 -6.10
CA THR A 185 -4.98 8.03 -5.06
C THR A 185 -5.89 9.12 -5.61
N HIS A 186 -5.64 9.57 -6.84
CA HIS A 186 -6.39 10.64 -7.49
C HIS A 186 -6.92 10.21 -8.87
N PRO A 187 -8.17 10.56 -9.24
CA PRO A 187 -8.72 10.23 -10.56
C PRO A 187 -7.88 10.75 -11.74
N ASP A 188 -7.22 11.90 -11.57
CA ASP A 188 -6.40 12.52 -12.62
C ASP A 188 -5.17 11.66 -12.97
N GLU A 189 -4.64 10.88 -12.01
CA GLU A 189 -3.53 9.93 -12.23
C GLU A 189 -3.90 8.87 -13.27
N LEU A 190 -5.18 8.47 -13.36
CA LEU A 190 -5.63 7.57 -14.44
C LEU A 190 -5.71 8.27 -15.81
N GLY A 191 -5.93 9.58 -15.82
CA GLY A 191 -5.86 10.38 -17.04
C GLY A 191 -4.44 10.34 -17.61
N TRP A 192 -3.45 10.62 -16.75
CA TRP A 192 -2.03 10.54 -17.11
C TRP A 192 -1.62 9.13 -17.54
N LEU A 193 -2.02 8.10 -16.79
CA LEU A 193 -1.74 6.71 -17.16
C LEU A 193 -2.31 6.38 -18.55
N ARG A 194 -3.54 6.81 -18.84
CA ARG A 194 -4.15 6.60 -20.16
C ARG A 194 -3.40 7.33 -21.27
N GLU A 195 -3.03 8.58 -21.05
CA GLU A 195 -2.27 9.38 -22.01
C GLU A 195 -0.90 8.75 -22.29
N ALA A 196 -0.21 8.31 -21.23
CA ALA A 196 1.10 7.70 -21.35
C ALA A 196 1.04 6.35 -22.08
N LEU A 197 0.06 5.49 -21.78
CA LEU A 197 -0.20 4.26 -22.54
C LEU A 197 -0.53 4.54 -24.00
N GLN A 198 -1.28 5.62 -24.31
CA GLN A 198 -1.58 6.01 -25.69
C GLN A 198 -0.35 6.51 -26.44
N LEU A 199 0.57 7.21 -25.78
CA LEU A 199 1.82 7.67 -26.38
C LEU A 199 2.70 6.49 -26.80
N LEU A 200 2.82 5.48 -25.94
CA LEU A 200 3.57 4.25 -26.21
C LEU A 200 2.93 3.43 -27.35
N ALA A 201 1.59 3.33 -27.39
CA ALA A 201 0.89 2.70 -28.51
C ALA A 201 1.07 3.46 -29.85
N GLY A 202 1.35 4.77 -29.80
CA GLY A 202 1.56 5.63 -30.97
C GLY A 202 2.99 5.62 -31.52
N THR A 203 3.98 5.22 -30.72
CA THR A 203 5.40 5.14 -31.14
C THR A 203 5.73 3.90 -31.96
N GLY A 204 4.82 2.93 -32.05
CA GLY A 204 4.98 1.70 -32.84
C GLY A 204 4.53 1.77 -34.32
N ARG A 205 4.17 2.94 -34.85
CA ARG A 205 3.62 3.04 -36.22
C ARG A 205 4.07 4.28 -36.99
N GLU A 206 5.38 4.50 -37.10
CA GLU A 206 5.90 5.04 -38.35
C GLU A 206 6.38 3.85 -39.18
N ASP A 207 5.52 3.43 -40.11
CA ASP A 207 5.82 2.46 -41.16
C ASP A 207 7.12 2.89 -41.88
N ILE A 208 8.25 2.26 -41.53
CA ILE A 208 9.46 2.24 -42.39
C ILE A 208 9.24 1.21 -43.49
N ASP A 209 8.08 1.28 -44.14
CA ASP A 209 7.67 0.43 -45.26
C ASP A 209 7.41 1.30 -46.51
N ASP A 210 8.15 2.41 -46.66
CA ASP A 210 8.12 3.25 -47.86
C ASP A 210 9.53 3.80 -48.21
N LEU A 211 10.51 2.90 -48.28
CA LEU A 211 11.76 3.16 -49.03
C LEU A 211 11.97 2.13 -50.15
N GLU A 212 11.03 2.06 -51.09
CA GLU A 212 11.39 2.11 -52.52
C GLU A 212 10.52 3.22 -53.14
N PRO A 213 11.09 4.21 -53.87
CA PRO A 213 11.71 3.89 -55.15
C PRO A 213 12.81 4.87 -55.67
N LEU A 214 13.78 4.33 -56.44
CA LEU A 214 14.06 4.59 -57.87
C LEU A 214 15.46 4.11 -58.29
#